data_AF-A0AAD8Y437-F1
#
_entry.id   AF-A0AAD8Y437-F1
#
_cell.length_a   1.000
_cell.length_b   1.000
_cell.length_c   1.000
_cell.angle_alpha   90.00
_cell.angle_beta   90.00
_cell.angle_gamma   90.00
#
_symmetry.space_group_name_H-M   'P 1'
#
loop_
_entity.id
_entity.type
_entity.pdbx_description
1 polymer ?
#
loop_
_entity_poly.entity_id
_entity_poly.type
_entity_poly.pdbx_seq_one_letter_code
_entity_poly.pdbx_strand_id
1 'polypeptide(L)'
;MTSLKKAKGKARRAAKAKAKEDEAVTNQPLGAQASQRNDAPMSGTTTTARCNHGLVPSHYHPQSHVASNNLQTCKWFLQAFVNEFDGTAGDFLAAYHATKEKCAVVWNDPSMMEFVVSFLLACGAGKVMEGNIKIASKYAALACYFEQYIQVELLNTRPFPNWPKIKELYAANSHTTVSFLKRRIPCSCLDEKYKEVKSIPKIGLCCSPECPLPCGKTELSATMCCSRCRAANYCSRKCQVAAWQGHRGECGFYAELKAKFKENKENS
;
A
#
# COMPACT_ATOMS: atom_id res chain seq x y z
N MET A 1 10.81 -38.53 -25.02
CA MET A 1 10.21 -37.20 -25.21
C MET A 1 10.52 -36.32 -24.00
N THR A 2 11.50 -35.43 -24.12
CA THR A 2 11.93 -34.52 -23.04
C THR A 2 10.98 -33.33 -22.95
N SER A 3 10.41 -33.12 -21.76
CA SER A 3 9.39 -32.11 -21.48
C SER A 3 9.85 -30.68 -21.80
N LEU A 4 9.13 -30.03 -22.72
CA LEU A 4 9.25 -28.62 -23.15
C LEU A 4 9.36 -27.60 -22.01
N LYS A 5 8.96 -27.96 -20.78
CA LYS A 5 9.05 -27.08 -19.61
C LYS A 5 10.48 -26.93 -19.05
N LYS A 6 11.39 -27.90 -19.27
CA LYS A 6 12.78 -27.79 -18.79
C LYS A 6 13.66 -26.88 -19.67
N ALA A 7 13.32 -26.71 -20.96
CA ALA A 7 14.08 -25.87 -21.89
C ALA A 7 13.93 -24.37 -21.59
N LYS A 8 12.73 -23.89 -21.24
CA LYS A 8 12.48 -22.47 -20.93
C LYS A 8 13.18 -21.98 -19.65
N GLY A 9 13.45 -22.86 -18.69
CA GLY A 9 14.16 -22.50 -17.45
C GLY A 9 15.65 -22.25 -17.64
N LYS A 10 16.29 -22.93 -18.61
CA LYS A 10 17.73 -22.83 -18.88
C LYS A 10 18.09 -21.55 -19.65
N ALA A 11 17.24 -21.14 -20.59
CA ALA A 11 17.39 -19.88 -21.33
C ALA A 11 17.32 -18.63 -20.42
N ARG A 12 16.44 -18.64 -19.40
CA ARG A 12 16.28 -17.50 -18.47
C ARG A 12 17.47 -17.33 -17.52
N ARG A 13 18.23 -18.39 -17.22
CA ARG A 13 19.43 -18.32 -16.37
C ARG A 13 20.65 -17.80 -17.15
N ALA A 14 20.77 -18.13 -18.43
CA ALA A 14 21.86 -17.62 -19.29
C ALA A 14 21.74 -16.10 -19.55
N ALA A 15 20.52 -15.59 -19.78
CA ALA A 15 20.31 -14.15 -19.99
C ALA A 15 20.62 -13.30 -18.74
N LYS A 16 20.44 -13.86 -17.53
CA LYS A 16 20.73 -13.16 -16.27
C LYS A 16 22.21 -13.17 -15.89
N ALA A 17 23.00 -14.10 -16.44
CA ALA A 17 24.45 -14.12 -16.28
C ALA A 17 25.12 -13.08 -17.20
N LYS A 18 24.66 -12.96 -18.45
CA LYS A 18 25.19 -11.99 -19.42
C LYS A 18 25.00 -10.53 -18.99
N ALA A 19 23.85 -10.20 -18.39
CA ALA A 19 23.56 -8.86 -17.87
C ALA A 19 24.41 -8.45 -16.64
N LYS A 20 25.12 -9.39 -16.00
CA LYS A 20 26.02 -9.10 -14.86
C LYS A 20 27.47 -8.87 -15.27
N GLU A 21 27.88 -9.30 -16.47
CA GLU A 21 29.24 -9.02 -16.97
C GLU A 21 29.34 -7.61 -17.57
N ASP A 22 28.27 -7.09 -18.17
CA ASP A 22 28.26 -5.75 -18.77
C ASP A 22 28.23 -4.60 -17.73
N GLU A 23 27.87 -4.88 -16.48
CA GLU A 23 27.82 -3.89 -15.39
C GLU A 23 29.15 -3.74 -14.63
N ALA A 24 30.17 -4.55 -14.95
CA ALA A 24 31.46 -4.59 -14.25
C ALA A 24 32.58 -3.74 -14.90
N VAL A 25 32.32 -3.06 -16.03
CA VAL A 25 33.37 -2.41 -16.84
C VAL A 25 33.42 -0.87 -16.71
N THR A 26 32.70 -0.27 -15.75
CA THR A 26 32.77 1.19 -15.56
C THR A 26 32.92 1.55 -14.09
N ASN A 27 34.14 1.47 -13.58
CA ASN A 27 34.62 2.30 -12.46
C ASN A 27 36.15 2.24 -12.40
N GLN A 28 36.81 3.34 -12.80
CA GLN A 28 38.19 3.65 -12.41
C GLN A 28 38.18 4.89 -11.51
N PRO A 29 39.04 4.96 -10.48
CA PRO A 29 39.05 6.04 -9.50
C PRO A 29 40.02 7.16 -9.89
N LEU A 30 39.64 8.41 -9.66
CA LEU A 30 40.53 9.56 -9.76
C LEU A 30 40.59 10.30 -8.41
N GLY A 31 41.74 10.14 -7.76
CA GLY A 31 42.56 11.19 -7.16
C GLY A 31 41.92 12.19 -6.20
N ALA A 32 42.29 12.07 -4.93
CA ALA A 32 42.13 13.09 -3.90
C ALA A 32 42.97 14.35 -4.20
N GLN A 33 42.42 15.54 -3.95
CA GLN A 33 43.17 16.66 -3.35
C GLN A 33 42.28 17.47 -2.41
N ALA A 34 42.88 17.75 -1.24
CA ALA A 34 42.33 18.56 -0.17
C ALA A 34 42.44 20.06 -0.50
N SER A 35 41.45 20.84 -0.07
CA SER A 35 41.67 22.23 0.28
C SER A 35 40.68 22.65 1.36
N GLN A 36 41.26 23.06 2.49
CA GLN A 36 40.63 23.81 3.56
C GLN A 36 40.18 25.17 3.03
N ARG A 37 39.01 25.65 3.47
CA ARG A 37 38.75 27.08 3.73
C ARG A 37 37.42 27.29 4.49
N ASN A 38 37.60 27.81 5.70
CA ASN A 38 36.91 28.91 6.38
C ASN A 38 35.42 28.85 6.75
N ASP A 39 35.23 29.27 7.99
CA ASP A 39 34.00 29.45 8.77
C ASP A 39 33.06 30.58 8.28
N ALA A 40 31.79 30.34 8.63
CA ALA A 40 30.75 31.29 9.07
C ALA A 40 29.91 32.03 7.98
N PRO A 41 28.78 32.65 8.38
CA PRO A 41 27.47 31.99 8.46
C PRO A 41 26.38 32.79 7.70
N MET A 42 25.31 32.17 7.21
CA MET A 42 24.06 32.91 6.96
C MET A 42 22.87 31.96 6.80
N SER A 43 21.96 32.10 7.76
CA SER A 43 20.60 31.57 7.78
C SER A 43 19.82 32.14 6.58
N GLY A 44 19.95 31.51 5.42
CA GLY A 44 19.02 31.67 4.32
C GLY A 44 17.94 30.60 4.43
N THR A 45 16.80 30.92 5.03
CA THR A 45 15.58 30.13 4.85
C THR A 45 15.13 30.29 3.40
N THR A 46 15.79 29.60 2.49
CA THR A 46 15.26 29.32 1.16
C THR A 46 14.01 28.50 1.37
N THR A 47 12.86 29.12 1.14
CA THR A 47 11.55 28.47 1.09
C THR A 47 11.58 27.48 -0.07
N THR A 48 12.18 26.31 0.17
CA THR A 48 12.20 25.20 -0.77
C THR A 48 10.75 24.84 -1.04
N ALA A 49 10.33 25.02 -2.29
CA ALA A 49 8.98 24.72 -2.72
C ALA A 49 8.62 23.31 -2.24
N ARG A 50 7.65 23.22 -1.33
CA ARG A 50 7.23 21.93 -0.76
C ARG A 50 6.70 21.06 -1.89
N CYS A 51 7.29 19.89 -2.08
CA CYS A 51 6.78 18.90 -3.03
C CYS A 51 5.33 18.53 -2.67
N ASN A 52 4.42 18.55 -3.63
CA ASN A 52 3.01 18.16 -3.42
C ASN A 52 2.80 16.64 -3.39
N HIS A 53 3.89 15.85 -3.33
CA HIS A 53 3.88 14.39 -3.24
C HIS A 53 2.88 13.70 -4.17
N GLY A 54 2.86 14.13 -5.45
CA GLY A 54 2.07 13.55 -6.53
C GLY A 54 0.58 13.94 -6.57
N LEU A 55 0.15 14.89 -5.72
CA LEU A 55 -1.06 15.66 -6.02
C LEU A 55 -0.79 16.54 -7.24
N VAL A 56 -1.22 16.09 -8.42
CA VAL A 56 -1.13 16.90 -9.63
C VAL A 56 -2.21 17.99 -9.57
N PRO A 57 -1.87 19.27 -9.75
CA PRO A 57 -2.84 20.37 -9.74
C PRO A 57 -3.98 20.22 -10.75
N SER A 58 -3.80 19.44 -11.83
CA SER A 58 -4.85 19.15 -12.81
C SER A 58 -6.06 18.41 -12.22
N HIS A 59 -5.88 17.64 -11.14
CA HIS A 59 -6.99 17.06 -10.37
C HIS A 59 -7.81 18.12 -9.59
N TYR A 60 -7.33 19.37 -9.57
CA TYR A 60 -7.85 20.46 -8.75
C TYR A 60 -7.98 21.75 -9.54
N HIS A 61 -8.06 21.73 -10.88
CA HIS A 61 -8.01 22.98 -11.64
C HIS A 61 -9.16 23.91 -11.18
N PRO A 62 -8.87 25.02 -10.45
CA PRO A 62 -9.91 25.74 -9.69
C PRO A 62 -10.83 26.59 -10.56
N GLN A 63 -10.63 26.56 -11.89
CA GLN A 63 -11.34 27.43 -12.83
C GLN A 63 -12.75 26.90 -13.16
N SER A 64 -13.11 25.69 -12.72
CA SER A 64 -14.51 25.24 -12.73
C SER A 64 -15.05 25.16 -11.30
N HIS A 65 -16.21 25.78 -11.05
CA HIS A 65 -16.94 25.69 -9.79
C HIS A 65 -17.17 24.22 -9.36
N VAL A 66 -17.27 23.30 -10.32
CA VAL A 66 -17.48 21.86 -10.11
C VAL A 66 -16.28 21.20 -9.41
N ALA A 67 -15.04 21.52 -9.80
CA ALA A 67 -13.85 20.94 -9.17
C ALA A 67 -13.69 21.35 -7.69
N SER A 68 -14.06 22.58 -7.36
CA SER A 68 -14.05 23.09 -5.97
C SER A 68 -15.08 22.36 -5.08
N ASN A 69 -16.28 22.11 -5.61
CA ASN A 69 -17.32 21.41 -4.86
C ASN A 69 -16.97 19.93 -4.60
N ASN A 70 -16.40 19.24 -5.60
CA ASN A 70 -15.97 17.85 -5.45
C ASN A 70 -14.86 17.70 -4.41
N LEU A 71 -13.91 18.64 -4.40
CA LEU A 71 -12.86 18.70 -3.38
C LEU A 71 -13.44 18.79 -1.97
N GLN A 72 -14.35 19.74 -1.75
CA GLN A 72 -14.93 19.96 -0.44
C GLN A 72 -15.76 18.76 0.01
N THR A 73 -16.51 18.15 -0.91
CA THR A 73 -17.29 16.93 -0.67
C THR A 73 -16.39 15.76 -0.28
N CYS A 74 -15.29 15.53 -1.00
CA CYS A 74 -14.33 14.47 -0.68
C CYS A 74 -13.61 14.70 0.65
N LYS A 75 -13.27 15.95 0.98
CA LYS A 75 -12.68 16.31 2.28
C LYS A 75 -13.65 16.05 3.42
N TRP A 76 -14.90 16.47 3.28
CA TRP A 76 -15.93 16.22 4.28
C TRP A 76 -16.17 14.72 4.47
N PHE A 77 -16.29 13.97 3.37
CA PHE A 77 -16.41 12.51 3.39
C PHE A 77 -15.25 11.86 4.17
N LEU A 78 -14.00 12.23 3.84
CA LEU A 78 -12.85 11.63 4.48
C LEU A 78 -12.80 11.96 5.97
N GLN A 79 -13.16 13.19 6.36
CA GLN A 79 -13.26 13.57 7.76
C GLN A 79 -14.30 12.73 8.50
N ALA A 80 -15.50 12.58 7.92
CA ALA A 80 -16.56 11.75 8.48
C ALA A 80 -16.11 10.29 8.63
N PHE A 81 -15.53 9.71 7.57
CA PHE A 81 -15.03 8.33 7.59
C PHE A 81 -13.93 8.12 8.63
N VAL A 82 -12.95 9.02 8.71
CA VAL A 82 -11.85 8.91 9.67
C VAL A 82 -12.34 9.04 11.11
N ASN A 83 -13.33 9.91 11.37
CA ASN A 83 -13.94 10.03 12.70
C ASN A 83 -14.61 8.72 13.13
N GLU A 84 -15.42 8.11 12.25
CA GLU A 84 -16.07 6.83 12.54
C GLU A 84 -15.06 5.68 12.68
N PHE A 85 -14.03 5.66 11.82
CA PHE A 85 -12.95 4.69 11.89
C PHE A 85 -12.17 4.77 13.20
N ASP A 86 -11.81 5.98 13.65
CA ASP A 86 -11.11 6.16 14.91
C ASP A 86 -12.02 5.87 16.12
N GLY A 87 -13.29 6.27 16.05
CA GLY A 87 -14.31 5.99 17.08
C GLY A 87 -14.60 4.49 17.28
N THR A 88 -14.31 3.67 16.26
CA THR A 88 -14.51 2.21 16.27
C THR A 88 -13.20 1.44 16.39
N ALA A 89 -12.15 2.08 16.91
CA ALA A 89 -10.81 1.48 17.10
C ALA A 89 -10.19 0.89 15.82
N GLY A 90 -10.50 1.49 14.66
CA GLY A 90 -9.94 1.13 13.37
C GLY A 90 -10.74 0.08 12.60
N ASP A 91 -12.05 -0.03 12.83
CA ASP A 91 -12.92 -0.92 12.07
C ASP A 91 -13.39 -0.25 10.75
N PHE A 92 -12.84 -0.73 9.63
CA PHE A 92 -13.19 -0.25 8.29
C PHE A 92 -14.66 -0.50 7.93
N LEU A 93 -15.23 -1.63 8.35
CA LEU A 93 -16.61 -1.99 8.00
C LEU A 93 -17.60 -1.15 8.81
N ALA A 94 -17.31 -0.91 10.09
CA ALA A 94 -18.14 -0.02 10.90
C ALA A 94 -18.14 1.41 10.32
N ALA A 95 -16.97 1.94 9.97
CA ALA A 95 -16.85 3.26 9.32
C ALA A 95 -17.55 3.32 7.95
N TYR A 96 -17.48 2.25 7.15
CA TYR A 96 -18.24 2.13 5.92
C TYR A 96 -19.75 2.23 6.18
N HIS A 97 -20.30 1.38 7.06
CA HIS A 97 -21.73 1.38 7.32
C HIS A 97 -22.23 2.72 7.88
N ALA A 98 -21.46 3.37 8.74
CA ALA A 98 -21.80 4.68 9.31
C ALA A 98 -21.84 5.82 8.28
N THR A 99 -21.12 5.67 7.15
CA THR A 99 -20.97 6.72 6.13
C THR A 99 -21.63 6.39 4.79
N LYS A 100 -22.00 5.14 4.50
CA LYS A 100 -22.46 4.71 3.16
C LYS A 100 -23.62 5.54 2.64
N GLU A 101 -24.61 5.81 3.50
CA GLU A 101 -25.84 6.54 3.13
C GLU A 101 -25.62 8.04 3.15
N LYS A 102 -24.98 8.56 4.20
CA LYS A 102 -24.69 10.00 4.37
C LYS A 102 -23.77 10.55 3.29
N CYS A 103 -22.88 9.71 2.75
CA CYS A 103 -21.86 10.07 1.79
C CYS A 103 -22.03 9.32 0.46
N ALA A 104 -23.26 8.95 0.10
CA ALA A 104 -23.53 8.11 -1.07
C ALA A 104 -22.98 8.70 -2.39
N VAL A 105 -22.96 10.04 -2.50
CA VAL A 105 -22.39 10.76 -3.65
C VAL A 105 -20.91 10.43 -3.88
N VAL A 106 -20.13 10.21 -2.82
CA VAL A 106 -18.73 9.81 -2.94
C VAL A 106 -18.61 8.29 -3.09
N TRP A 107 -19.37 7.53 -2.30
CA TRP A 107 -19.32 6.06 -2.32
C TRP A 107 -19.68 5.44 -3.67
N ASN A 108 -20.53 6.09 -4.45
CA ASN A 108 -21.03 5.59 -5.74
C ASN A 108 -20.35 6.24 -6.96
N ASP A 109 -19.41 7.16 -6.76
CA ASP A 109 -18.69 7.84 -7.83
C ASP A 109 -17.23 7.36 -7.87
N PRO A 110 -16.83 6.58 -8.91
CA PRO A 110 -15.46 6.09 -9.04
C PRO A 110 -14.41 7.21 -9.08
N SER A 111 -14.71 8.32 -9.74
CA SER A 111 -13.76 9.44 -9.88
C SER A 111 -13.56 10.18 -8.56
N MET A 112 -14.63 10.36 -7.76
CA MET A 112 -14.48 10.91 -6.40
C MET A 112 -13.69 9.96 -5.50
N MET A 113 -13.91 8.65 -5.62
CA MET A 113 -13.17 7.67 -4.81
C MET A 113 -11.68 7.60 -5.20
N GLU A 114 -11.36 7.67 -6.50
CA GLU A 114 -9.98 7.78 -7.01
C GLU A 114 -9.28 9.05 -6.51
N PHE A 115 -10.03 10.14 -6.44
CA PHE A 115 -9.56 11.38 -5.84
C PHE A 115 -9.24 11.22 -4.35
N VAL A 116 -10.13 10.59 -3.57
CA VAL A 116 -9.88 10.27 -2.15
C VAL A 116 -8.62 9.43 -1.97
N VAL A 117 -8.42 8.41 -2.82
CA VAL A 117 -7.20 7.58 -2.82
C VAL A 117 -5.97 8.46 -3.06
N SER A 118 -5.98 9.30 -4.09
CA SER A 118 -4.85 10.15 -4.46
C SER A 118 -4.50 11.16 -3.35
N PHE A 119 -5.52 11.74 -2.73
CA PHE A 119 -5.36 12.64 -1.58
C PHE A 119 -4.71 11.93 -0.38
N LEU A 120 -5.21 10.74 -0.02
CA LEU A 120 -4.65 9.93 1.06
C LEU A 120 -3.20 9.52 0.81
N LEU A 121 -2.88 9.13 -0.42
CA LEU A 121 -1.51 8.77 -0.81
C LEU A 121 -0.54 9.94 -0.63
N ALA A 122 -0.91 11.14 -1.07
CA ALA A 122 -0.08 12.32 -0.91
C ALA A 122 0.05 12.76 0.56
N CYS A 123 -1.05 12.72 1.35
CA CYS A 123 -0.99 12.93 2.79
C CYS A 123 -0.06 11.92 3.48
N GLY A 124 -0.15 10.64 3.10
CA GLY A 124 0.73 9.58 3.58
C GLY A 124 2.19 9.88 3.30
N ALA A 125 2.52 10.29 2.06
CA ALA A 125 3.87 10.68 1.68
C ALA A 125 4.40 11.88 2.46
N GLY A 126 3.57 12.92 2.67
CA GLY A 126 3.92 14.06 3.52
C GLY A 126 4.26 13.64 4.95
N LYS A 127 3.45 12.75 5.54
CA LYS A 127 3.72 12.23 6.89
C LYS A 127 4.97 11.36 6.99
N VAL A 128 5.38 10.69 5.91
CA VAL A 128 6.69 10.03 5.87
C VAL A 128 7.82 11.08 5.94
N MET A 129 7.72 12.18 5.21
CA MET A 129 8.76 13.23 5.22
C MET A 129 8.86 13.92 6.58
N GLU A 130 7.75 14.08 7.28
CA GLU A 130 7.70 14.57 8.68
C GLU A 130 8.23 13.55 9.71
N GLY A 131 8.61 12.33 9.29
CA GLY A 131 9.04 11.25 10.19
C GLY A 131 7.89 10.55 10.94
N ASN A 132 6.62 10.90 10.67
CA ASN A 132 5.46 10.31 11.33
C ASN A 132 4.95 9.05 10.61
N ILE A 133 5.70 7.97 10.75
CA ILE A 133 5.41 6.69 10.08
C ILE A 133 4.07 6.09 10.50
N LYS A 134 3.64 6.28 11.76
CA LYS A 134 2.36 5.74 12.25
C LYS A 134 1.17 6.37 11.49
N ILE A 135 1.14 7.70 11.39
CA ILE A 135 0.08 8.39 10.63
C ILE A 135 0.19 8.09 9.14
N ALA A 136 1.40 8.05 8.58
CA ALA A 136 1.61 7.68 7.18
C ALA A 136 1.07 6.28 6.85
N SER A 137 1.26 5.32 7.77
CA SER A 137 0.78 3.94 7.64
C SER A 137 -0.75 3.86 7.69
N LYS A 138 -1.40 4.66 8.54
CA LYS A 138 -2.86 4.83 8.56
C LYS A 138 -3.38 5.35 7.21
N TYR A 139 -2.78 6.41 6.66
CA TYR A 139 -3.19 6.93 5.35
C TYR A 139 -2.97 5.92 4.22
N ALA A 140 -1.84 5.21 4.23
CA ALA A 140 -1.58 4.14 3.26
C ALA A 140 -2.61 3.00 3.35
N ALA A 141 -3.03 2.61 4.55
CA ALA A 141 -4.05 1.59 4.76
C ALA A 141 -5.43 2.05 4.26
N LEU A 142 -5.83 3.29 4.56
CA LEU A 142 -7.07 3.90 4.06
C LEU A 142 -7.07 3.97 2.53
N ALA A 143 -5.99 4.44 1.92
CA ALA A 143 -5.84 4.47 0.46
C ALA A 143 -5.98 3.06 -0.13
N CYS A 144 -5.31 2.06 0.47
CA CYS A 144 -5.40 0.66 0.02
C CYS A 144 -6.80 0.07 0.18
N TYR A 145 -7.57 0.52 1.17
CA TYR A 145 -8.96 0.12 1.37
C TYR A 145 -9.85 0.70 0.27
N PHE A 146 -9.80 2.01 0.03
CA PHE A 146 -10.62 2.66 -1.01
C PHE A 146 -10.24 2.20 -2.43
N GLU A 147 -8.95 1.99 -2.74
CA GLU A 147 -8.51 1.37 -4.00
C GLU A 147 -9.20 0.01 -4.23
N GLN A 148 -9.34 -0.78 -3.17
CA GLN A 148 -9.94 -2.10 -3.25
C GLN A 148 -11.47 -2.05 -3.23
N TYR A 149 -12.07 -1.08 -2.56
CA TYR A 149 -13.50 -0.80 -2.66
C TYR A 149 -13.88 -0.50 -4.11
N ILE A 150 -13.16 0.39 -4.80
CA ILE A 150 -13.38 0.68 -6.22
C ILE A 150 -13.35 -0.62 -7.04
N GLN A 151 -12.35 -1.46 -6.81
CA GLN A 151 -12.19 -2.71 -7.56
C GLN A 151 -13.29 -3.74 -7.29
N VAL A 152 -13.84 -3.78 -6.08
CA VAL A 152 -14.84 -4.77 -5.67
C VAL A 152 -16.26 -4.27 -5.98
N GLU A 153 -16.62 -3.10 -5.46
CA GLU A 153 -18.00 -2.61 -5.46
C GLU A 153 -18.34 -1.80 -6.72
N LEU A 154 -17.39 -1.00 -7.24
CA LEU A 154 -17.68 -0.08 -8.35
C LEU A 154 -17.35 -0.66 -9.72
N LEU A 155 -16.24 -1.41 -9.82
CA LEU A 155 -15.75 -1.94 -11.10
C LEU A 155 -15.92 -3.46 -11.24
N ASN A 156 -16.26 -4.17 -10.16
CA ASN A 156 -16.38 -5.63 -10.14
C ASN A 156 -15.17 -6.35 -10.80
N THR A 157 -13.97 -5.85 -10.55
CA THR A 157 -12.70 -6.42 -11.06
C THR A 157 -12.04 -7.37 -10.05
N ARG A 158 -12.55 -7.42 -8.81
CA ARG A 158 -12.13 -8.36 -7.77
C ARG A 158 -13.34 -8.86 -6.96
N PRO A 159 -13.27 -10.08 -6.40
CA PRO A 159 -14.38 -10.65 -5.63
C PRO A 159 -14.53 -10.06 -4.22
N PHE A 160 -13.44 -9.61 -3.60
CA PHE A 160 -13.44 -9.07 -2.24
C PHE A 160 -12.12 -8.33 -1.93
N PRO A 161 -12.08 -7.49 -0.89
CA PRO A 161 -10.86 -6.82 -0.46
C PRO A 161 -9.81 -7.77 0.12
N ASN A 162 -8.54 -7.52 -0.17
CA ASN A 162 -7.38 -8.14 0.49
C ASN A 162 -7.20 -7.53 1.88
N TRP A 163 -8.02 -8.00 2.83
CA TRP A 163 -7.99 -7.60 4.23
C TRP A 163 -6.62 -7.78 4.91
N PRO A 164 -5.88 -8.89 4.69
CA PRO A 164 -4.52 -9.00 5.22
C PRO A 164 -3.64 -7.84 4.81
N LYS A 165 -3.70 -7.43 3.54
CA LYS A 165 -2.86 -6.33 3.05
C LYS A 165 -3.20 -4.99 3.70
N ILE A 166 -4.49 -4.70 3.90
CA ILE A 166 -4.95 -3.47 4.55
C ILE A 166 -4.48 -3.44 6.01
N LYS A 167 -4.66 -4.55 6.75
CA LYS A 167 -4.21 -4.67 8.15
C LYS A 167 -2.69 -4.56 8.28
N GLU A 168 -1.94 -5.21 7.38
CA GLU A 168 -0.48 -5.11 7.31
C GLU A 168 0.00 -3.67 7.12
N LEU A 169 -0.66 -2.91 6.25
CA LEU A 169 -0.33 -1.50 6.03
C LEU A 169 -0.65 -0.66 7.25
N TYR A 170 -1.73 -0.93 7.96
CA TYR A 170 -2.10 -0.20 9.17
C TYR A 170 -1.06 -0.37 10.29
N ALA A 171 -0.49 -1.58 10.42
CA ALA A 171 0.55 -1.91 11.40
C ALA A 171 1.99 -1.81 10.87
N ALA A 172 2.19 -1.23 9.68
CA ALA A 172 3.44 -1.27 8.93
C ALA A 172 4.59 -0.53 9.62
N ASN A 173 5.81 -0.94 9.28
CA ASN A 173 7.03 -0.19 9.54
C ASN A 173 7.37 0.74 8.36
N SER A 174 8.43 1.52 8.52
CA SER A 174 8.89 2.50 7.53
C SER A 174 9.10 1.89 6.14
N HIS A 175 9.75 0.71 6.03
CA HIS A 175 9.97 0.10 4.72
C HIS A 175 8.67 -0.33 4.05
N THR A 176 7.77 -1.00 4.76
CA THR A 176 6.48 -1.42 4.18
C THR A 176 5.68 -0.21 3.69
N THR A 177 5.60 0.86 4.49
CA THR A 177 4.83 2.08 4.18
C THR A 177 5.45 2.86 3.02
N VAL A 178 6.74 3.17 3.07
CA VAL A 178 7.45 3.89 1.99
C VAL A 178 7.40 3.10 0.69
N SER A 179 7.64 1.78 0.75
CA SER A 179 7.56 0.91 -0.43
C SER A 179 6.16 0.87 -1.04
N PHE A 180 5.11 0.98 -0.23
CA PHE A 180 3.73 1.05 -0.71
C PHE A 180 3.45 2.37 -1.45
N LEU A 181 3.77 3.50 -0.82
CA LEU A 181 3.55 4.84 -1.36
C LEU A 181 4.36 5.09 -2.64
N LYS A 182 5.67 4.73 -2.62
CA LYS A 182 6.57 4.87 -3.77
C LYS A 182 6.07 4.16 -5.03
N ARG A 183 5.37 3.03 -4.89
CA ARG A 183 4.81 2.30 -6.04
C ARG A 183 3.58 2.96 -6.67
N ARG A 184 2.96 3.91 -5.97
CA ARG A 184 1.69 4.54 -6.39
C ARG A 184 1.86 6.00 -6.78
N ILE A 185 2.90 6.64 -6.27
CA ILE A 185 3.16 8.05 -6.49
C ILE A 185 4.54 8.22 -7.12
N PRO A 186 4.66 8.83 -8.30
CA PRO A 186 5.95 9.20 -8.88
C PRO A 186 6.50 10.44 -8.15
N CYS A 187 7.14 10.25 -6.99
CA CYS A 187 7.71 11.31 -6.17
C CYS A 187 9.16 10.99 -5.79
N SER A 188 10.10 11.84 -6.20
CA SER A 188 11.53 11.67 -5.90
C SER A 188 11.84 11.66 -4.40
N CYS A 189 11.08 12.39 -3.58
CA CYS A 189 11.22 12.37 -2.12
C CYS A 189 11.01 10.96 -1.55
N LEU A 190 10.10 10.16 -2.15
CA LEU A 190 9.90 8.77 -1.76
C LEU A 190 11.01 7.85 -2.26
N ASP A 191 11.69 8.18 -3.35
CA ASP A 191 12.86 7.43 -3.83
C ASP A 191 14.04 7.59 -2.87
N GLU A 192 14.32 8.81 -2.44
CA GLU A 192 15.34 9.12 -1.44
C GLU A 192 15.03 8.40 -0.13
N LYS A 193 13.81 8.58 0.38
CA LYS A 193 13.41 7.92 1.62
C LYS A 193 13.45 6.40 1.52
N TYR A 194 13.11 5.84 0.36
CA TYR A 194 13.21 4.40 0.14
C TYR A 194 14.65 3.89 0.25
N LYS A 195 15.64 4.65 -0.22
CA LYS A 195 17.07 4.27 -0.09
C LYS A 195 17.48 4.14 1.38
N GLU A 196 16.92 4.95 2.27
CA GLU A 196 17.19 4.90 3.72
C GLU A 196 16.58 3.64 4.37
N VAL A 197 15.37 3.25 3.96
CA VAL A 197 14.60 2.20 4.67
C VAL A 197 14.65 0.82 4.01
N LYS A 198 15.18 0.68 2.79
CA LYS A 198 15.12 -0.58 2.00
C LYS A 198 15.79 -1.79 2.67
N SER A 199 16.72 -1.57 3.61
CA SER A 199 17.42 -2.63 4.36
C SER A 199 16.58 -3.21 5.50
N ILE A 200 15.59 -2.46 6.01
CA ILE A 200 14.71 -2.92 7.09
C ILE A 200 13.78 -4.00 6.53
N PRO A 201 13.62 -5.20 7.12
CA PRO A 201 12.67 -6.18 6.60
C PRO A 201 11.23 -5.63 6.55
N LYS A 202 10.48 -5.97 5.50
CA LYS A 202 9.04 -5.68 5.45
C LYS A 202 8.32 -6.54 6.48
N ILE A 203 7.34 -5.98 7.18
CA ILE A 203 6.55 -6.72 8.17
C ILE A 203 5.28 -7.28 7.53
N GLY A 204 4.94 -8.51 7.90
CA GLY A 204 3.64 -9.14 7.71
C GLY A 204 2.96 -9.43 9.06
N LEU A 205 1.65 -9.70 9.04
CA LEU A 205 0.86 -9.98 10.23
C LEU A 205 0.31 -11.40 10.22
N CYS A 206 0.42 -12.09 11.35
CA CYS A 206 -0.22 -13.36 11.60
C CYS A 206 -1.65 -13.14 12.12
N CYS A 207 -2.63 -13.82 11.53
CA CYS A 207 -4.04 -13.77 11.94
C CYS A 207 -4.38 -14.75 13.08
N SER A 208 -3.39 -15.37 13.72
CA SER A 208 -3.64 -16.32 14.80
C SER A 208 -3.74 -15.56 16.12
N PRO A 209 -4.85 -15.70 16.89
CA PRO A 209 -4.99 -15.02 18.17
C PRO A 209 -3.95 -15.50 19.19
N GLU A 210 -3.53 -16.75 19.09
CA GLU A 210 -2.52 -17.38 19.95
C GLU A 210 -1.08 -17.27 19.38
N CYS A 211 -0.84 -16.31 18.47
CA CYS A 211 0.50 -16.16 17.89
C CYS A 211 1.49 -15.71 18.99
N PRO A 212 2.62 -16.43 19.20
CA PRO A 212 3.58 -16.06 20.23
C PRO A 212 4.44 -14.85 19.85
N LEU A 213 4.38 -14.40 18.59
CA LEU A 213 5.15 -13.25 18.13
C LEU A 213 4.52 -11.95 18.65
N PRO A 214 5.33 -10.97 19.11
CA PRO A 214 4.82 -9.68 19.57
C PRO A 214 3.91 -9.02 18.53
N CYS A 215 2.66 -8.75 18.92
CA CYS A 215 1.61 -8.19 18.07
C CYS A 215 1.36 -8.99 16.77
N GLY A 216 1.70 -10.28 16.73
CA GLY A 216 1.60 -11.13 15.55
C GLY A 216 2.52 -10.73 14.38
N LYS A 217 3.54 -9.90 14.63
CA LYS A 217 4.42 -9.37 13.57
C LYS A 217 5.55 -10.34 13.23
N THR A 218 5.80 -10.54 11.95
CA THR A 218 6.93 -11.32 11.41
C THR A 218 7.45 -10.68 10.13
N GLU A 219 8.57 -11.15 9.58
CA GLU A 219 8.97 -10.77 8.23
C GLU A 219 7.91 -11.18 7.21
N LEU A 220 7.57 -10.28 6.28
CA LEU A 220 6.56 -10.50 5.26
C LEU A 220 6.89 -11.73 4.40
N SER A 221 8.16 -11.95 4.09
CA SER A 221 8.67 -13.12 3.37
C SER A 221 8.45 -14.45 4.11
N ALA A 222 8.33 -14.41 5.44
CA ALA A 222 8.07 -15.59 6.26
C ALA A 222 6.56 -15.86 6.44
N THR A 223 5.68 -14.95 5.99
CA THR A 223 4.24 -15.20 6.04
C THR A 223 3.78 -16.17 4.96
N MET A 224 2.79 -17.00 5.32
CA MET A 224 2.06 -17.88 4.41
C MET A 224 0.59 -17.50 4.41
N CYS A 225 -0.02 -17.42 3.22
CA CYS A 225 -1.46 -17.17 3.10
C CYS A 225 -2.25 -18.48 3.16
N CYS A 226 -3.50 -18.41 3.63
CA CYS A 226 -4.43 -19.53 3.53
C CYS A 226 -4.60 -19.93 2.05
N SER A 227 -4.26 -21.16 1.69
CA SER A 227 -4.30 -21.63 0.30
C SER A 227 -5.70 -21.62 -0.31
N ARG A 228 -6.74 -21.80 0.52
CA ARG A 228 -8.15 -21.83 0.13
C ARG A 228 -8.67 -20.42 -0.18
N CYS A 229 -8.78 -19.56 0.83
CA CYS A 229 -9.39 -18.23 0.67
C CYS A 229 -8.40 -17.13 0.27
N ARG A 230 -7.11 -17.25 0.62
CA ARG A 230 -6.08 -16.18 0.52
C ARG A 230 -6.43 -14.88 1.27
N ALA A 231 -7.37 -14.95 2.21
CA ALA A 231 -7.86 -13.82 3.01
C ALA A 231 -7.30 -13.78 4.45
N ALA A 232 -6.34 -14.67 4.78
CA ALA A 232 -5.65 -14.69 6.06
C ALA A 232 -4.17 -15.07 5.86
N ASN A 233 -3.28 -14.43 6.64
CA ASN A 233 -1.85 -14.68 6.65
C ASN A 233 -1.43 -15.28 8.00
N TYR A 234 -0.45 -16.18 7.98
CA TYR A 234 0.08 -16.84 9.17
C TYR A 234 1.59 -16.88 9.13
N CYS A 235 2.27 -16.81 10.28
CA CYS A 235 3.72 -16.98 10.34
C CYS A 235 4.15 -18.45 10.28
N SER A 236 3.24 -19.39 10.50
CA SER A 236 3.52 -20.82 10.52
C SER A 236 2.25 -21.65 10.31
N ARG A 237 2.44 -22.94 9.96
CA ARG A 237 1.35 -23.91 9.90
C ARG A 237 0.68 -24.11 11.27
N LYS A 238 1.45 -24.08 12.37
CA LYS A 238 0.93 -24.18 13.74
C LYS A 238 -0.09 -23.06 14.02
N CYS A 239 0.27 -21.82 13.70
CA CYS A 239 -0.63 -20.67 13.84
C CYS A 239 -1.88 -20.79 12.94
N GLN A 240 -1.74 -21.31 11.73
CA GLN A 240 -2.90 -21.56 10.86
C GLN A 240 -3.86 -22.58 11.46
N VAL A 241 -3.35 -23.67 12.04
CA VAL A 241 -4.17 -24.71 12.68
C VAL A 241 -4.84 -24.18 13.95
N ALA A 242 -4.12 -23.45 14.79
CA ALA A 242 -4.67 -22.82 16.00
C ALA A 242 -5.82 -21.85 15.66
N ALA A 243 -5.67 -21.05 14.61
CA ALA A 243 -6.71 -20.13 14.15
C ALA A 243 -7.89 -20.80 13.42
N TRP A 244 -7.83 -22.11 13.14
CA TRP A 244 -8.79 -22.75 12.22
C TRP A 244 -10.24 -22.68 12.70
N GLN A 245 -10.49 -22.85 14.00
CA GLN A 245 -11.86 -22.81 14.54
C GLN A 245 -12.53 -21.45 14.26
N GLY A 246 -11.83 -20.34 14.48
CA GLY A 246 -12.34 -19.00 14.15
C GLY A 246 -12.34 -18.71 12.64
N HIS A 247 -11.35 -19.21 11.90
CA HIS A 247 -11.20 -18.90 10.47
C HIS A 247 -12.16 -19.70 9.57
N ARG A 248 -12.62 -20.89 9.97
CA ARG A 248 -13.33 -21.83 9.08
C ARG A 248 -14.54 -21.20 8.38
N GLY A 249 -15.35 -20.43 9.10
CA GLY A 249 -16.53 -19.74 8.55
C GLY A 249 -16.16 -18.70 7.50
N GLU A 250 -15.29 -17.76 7.86
CA GLU A 250 -14.76 -16.75 6.93
C GLU A 250 -14.07 -17.38 5.72
N CYS A 251 -13.33 -18.49 5.92
CA CYS A 251 -12.66 -19.22 4.87
C CYS A 251 -13.64 -19.76 3.82
N GLY A 252 -14.77 -20.31 4.27
CA GLY A 252 -15.85 -20.77 3.41
C GLY A 252 -16.43 -19.63 2.58
N PHE A 253 -16.85 -18.56 3.26
CA PHE A 253 -17.42 -17.35 2.66
C PHE A 253 -16.52 -16.78 1.54
N TYR A 254 -15.24 -16.52 1.83
CA TYR A 254 -14.32 -15.97 0.82
C TYR A 254 -14.00 -16.96 -0.29
N ALA A 255 -13.97 -18.26 -0.02
CA ALA A 255 -13.78 -19.27 -1.05
C ALA A 255 -14.96 -19.30 -2.05
N GLU A 256 -16.19 -19.18 -1.55
CA GLU A 256 -17.40 -19.13 -2.36
C GLU A 256 -17.48 -17.86 -3.19
N LEU A 257 -17.22 -16.68 -2.60
CA LEU A 257 -17.16 -15.41 -3.35
C LEU A 257 -16.16 -15.49 -4.50
N LYS A 258 -14.98 -16.08 -4.25
CA LYS A 258 -13.95 -16.26 -5.28
C LYS A 258 -14.40 -17.21 -6.38
N ALA A 259 -15.15 -18.26 -6.06
CA ALA A 259 -15.68 -19.21 -7.04
C ALA A 259 -16.73 -18.54 -7.93
N LYS A 260 -17.74 -17.89 -7.32
CA LYS A 260 -18.80 -17.16 -8.04
C LYS A 260 -18.25 -16.09 -8.97
N PHE A 261 -17.24 -15.33 -8.51
CA PHE A 261 -16.61 -14.31 -9.34
C PHE A 261 -15.91 -14.88 -10.58
N LYS A 262 -15.29 -16.06 -10.48
CA LYS A 262 -14.66 -16.72 -11.63
C LYS A 262 -15.69 -17.23 -12.63
N GLU A 263 -16.75 -17.86 -12.13
CA GLU A 263 -17.86 -18.33 -12.96
C GLU A 263 -18.50 -17.18 -13.76
N ASN A 264 -18.79 -16.06 -13.09
CA ASN A 264 -19.32 -14.87 -13.76
C ASN A 264 -18.39 -14.32 -14.84
N LYS A 265 -17.06 -14.38 -14.62
CA LYS A 265 -16.04 -13.94 -15.59
C LYS A 265 -15.90 -14.87 -16.79
N GLU A 266 -16.16 -16.17 -16.63
CA GLU A 266 -16.11 -17.16 -17.72
C GLU A 266 -17.37 -17.09 -18.60
N ASN A 267 -18.47 -16.56 -18.06
CA ASN A 267 -19.76 -16.42 -18.75
C ASN A 267 -20.01 -15.01 -19.35
N SER A 268 -19.10 -14.04 -19.17
CA SER A 268 -19.19 -12.67 -19.72
C SER A 268 -18.33 -12.51 -20.96
#